data_AF-A0A8I2G0L3-F1
#
_entry.id   AF-A0A8I2G0L3-F1
#
_cell.length_a   1.000
_cell.length_b   1.000
_cell.length_c   1.000
_cell.angle_alpha   90.00
_cell.angle_beta   90.00
_cell.angle_gamma   90.00
#
_symmetry.space_group_name_H-M   'P 1'
#
loop_
_entity.id
_entity.type
_entity.pdbx_description
1 polymer ?
#
loop_
_entity_poly.entity_id
_entity_poly.type
_entity_poly.pdbx_seq_one_letter_code
_entity_poly.pdbx_strand_id
1 'polypeptide(L)'
;MAFKGTLKEFKVPDILQLISLQKKTGILTFTTGDAFITLIFQNGMIVGVDSFPKKLEMRVGNVLVKQDYISEEMLQRALDIQKRTNQKIGEILVAMGLIERETIIESLKTQAVEIVLSLFKWKGGEYNFKIMEYLDETMKMVDPIPTDNIIMEGVQMLDEWPQIRELIPDDTTIFEPAPVDSTNIEIVGEYEEVPEEEEEGKIFLTETETNLLKYINGRNTVRDLVELGIFTEYKVYKGLYNLLRKTIIRAKTSTRVHEPKEVALLEETKLAAKHRINFLFALLVIILLAMLLIRFFNPLSPFNGENILLKDALYETVFSAPPGK
;
A
#
# COMPACT_ATOMS: atom_id res chain seq x y z
N MET A 1 -5.40 -2.83 -36.34
CA MET A 1 -6.65 -2.88 -35.54
C MET A 1 -6.28 -2.79 -34.08
N ALA A 2 -6.92 -1.92 -33.30
CA ALA A 2 -6.78 -1.90 -31.85
C ALA A 2 -7.87 -2.81 -31.25
N PHE A 3 -7.55 -3.58 -30.20
CA PHE A 3 -8.56 -4.32 -29.44
C PHE A 3 -8.67 -3.73 -28.05
N LYS A 4 -9.91 -3.46 -27.63
CA LYS A 4 -10.25 -2.84 -26.35
C LYS A 4 -11.41 -3.59 -25.72
N GLY A 5 -11.50 -3.57 -24.41
CA GLY A 5 -12.56 -4.26 -23.68
C GLY A 5 -12.46 -4.04 -22.18
N THR A 6 -13.15 -4.90 -21.43
CA THR A 6 -13.19 -4.82 -19.97
C THR A 6 -12.62 -6.07 -19.32
N LEU A 7 -12.07 -5.92 -18.10
CA LEU A 7 -11.57 -7.04 -17.29
C LEU A 7 -12.67 -7.94 -16.71
N LYS A 8 -13.94 -7.54 -16.91
CA LYS A 8 -15.10 -8.39 -16.61
C LYS A 8 -15.27 -9.46 -17.67
N GLU A 9 -15.03 -9.12 -18.94
CA GLU A 9 -15.21 -10.00 -20.10
C GLU A 9 -13.97 -10.86 -20.38
N PHE A 10 -12.77 -10.26 -20.30
CA PHE A 10 -11.51 -10.95 -20.56
C PHE A 10 -10.56 -10.77 -19.38
N LYS A 11 -10.00 -11.85 -18.85
CA LYS A 11 -9.06 -11.75 -17.74
C LYS A 11 -7.68 -11.35 -18.24
N VAL A 12 -6.87 -10.81 -17.34
CA VAL A 12 -5.48 -10.41 -17.64
C VAL A 12 -4.68 -11.55 -18.29
N PRO A 13 -4.70 -12.81 -17.78
CA PRO A 13 -4.01 -13.92 -18.41
C PRO A 13 -4.41 -14.11 -19.88
N ASP A 14 -5.71 -14.06 -20.19
CA ASP A 14 -6.23 -14.29 -21.54
C ASP A 14 -5.74 -13.22 -22.52
N ILE A 15 -5.72 -11.97 -22.09
CA ILE A 15 -5.26 -10.82 -22.89
C ILE A 15 -3.76 -10.95 -23.18
N LEU A 16 -2.96 -11.24 -22.14
CA LEU A 16 -1.52 -11.43 -22.27
C LEU A 16 -1.19 -12.63 -23.17
N GLN A 17 -1.92 -13.74 -22.99
CA GLN A 17 -1.75 -14.95 -23.78
C GLN A 17 -2.02 -14.70 -25.26
N LEU A 18 -3.09 -13.96 -25.58
CA LEU A 18 -3.44 -13.60 -26.95
C LEU A 18 -2.31 -12.81 -27.64
N ILE A 19 -1.73 -11.84 -26.95
CA ILE A 19 -0.62 -11.02 -27.45
C ILE A 19 0.64 -11.87 -27.65
N SER A 20 0.95 -12.73 -26.68
CA SER A 20 2.09 -13.65 -26.71
C SER A 20 2.00 -14.62 -27.90
N LEU A 21 0.89 -15.37 -28.00
CA LEU A 21 0.67 -16.37 -29.06
C LEU A 21 0.70 -15.77 -30.46
N GLN A 22 0.08 -14.60 -30.63
CA GLN A 22 0.03 -13.93 -31.92
C GLN A 22 1.29 -13.08 -32.20
N LYS A 23 2.29 -13.11 -31.30
CA LYS A 23 3.55 -12.37 -31.37
C LYS A 23 3.34 -10.89 -31.70
N LYS A 24 2.32 -10.26 -31.10
CA LYS A 24 2.00 -8.86 -31.41
C LYS A 24 3.03 -7.91 -30.82
N THR A 25 3.27 -6.83 -31.56
CA THR A 25 4.04 -5.65 -31.12
C THR A 25 3.07 -4.50 -30.92
N GLY A 26 3.20 -3.77 -29.81
CA GLY A 26 2.27 -2.69 -29.48
C GLY A 26 2.27 -2.31 -28.01
N ILE A 27 1.34 -1.43 -27.66
CA ILE A 27 1.18 -0.90 -26.30
C ILE A 27 -0.17 -1.35 -25.75
N LEU A 28 -0.15 -2.06 -24.62
CA LEU A 28 -1.34 -2.45 -23.86
C LEU A 28 -1.47 -1.55 -22.65
N THR A 29 -2.59 -0.85 -22.53
CA THR A 29 -2.88 -0.03 -21.34
C THR A 29 -4.08 -0.62 -20.62
N PHE A 30 -3.94 -0.82 -19.31
CA PHE A 30 -5.01 -1.15 -18.38
C PHE A 30 -5.35 0.06 -17.52
N THR A 31 -6.63 0.27 -17.23
CA THR A 31 -7.12 1.36 -16.38
C THR A 31 -8.15 0.85 -15.37
N THR A 32 -8.03 1.29 -14.12
CA THR A 32 -9.04 1.05 -13.07
C THR A 32 -9.07 2.21 -12.08
N GLY A 33 -10.20 2.92 -12.01
CA GLY A 33 -10.27 4.20 -11.28
C GLY A 33 -9.19 5.17 -11.78
N ASP A 34 -8.36 5.68 -10.85
CA ASP A 34 -7.24 6.58 -11.14
C ASP A 34 -5.93 5.84 -11.47
N ALA A 35 -5.91 4.50 -11.38
CA ALA A 35 -4.73 3.71 -11.64
C ALA A 35 -4.64 3.30 -13.11
N PHE A 36 -3.44 3.35 -13.67
CA PHE A 36 -3.15 2.81 -15.00
C PHE A 36 -1.83 2.06 -15.02
N ILE A 37 -1.78 0.99 -15.81
CA ILE A 37 -0.58 0.20 -16.07
C ILE A 37 -0.45 0.05 -17.58
N THR A 38 0.73 0.38 -18.11
CA THR A 38 1.04 0.27 -19.53
C THR A 38 2.15 -0.76 -19.73
N LEU A 39 1.90 -1.73 -20.60
CA LEU A 39 2.85 -2.75 -21.01
C LEU A 39 3.22 -2.53 -22.48
N ILE A 40 4.51 -2.56 -22.78
CA ILE A 40 5.05 -2.39 -24.12
C ILE A 40 5.50 -3.77 -24.59
N PHE A 41 4.96 -4.21 -25.72
CA PHE A 41 5.22 -5.51 -26.30
C PHE A 41 6.04 -5.41 -27.58
N GLN A 42 6.98 -6.33 -27.73
CA GLN A 42 7.69 -6.61 -28.98
C GLN A 42 7.67 -8.12 -29.24
N ASN A 43 7.10 -8.52 -30.37
CA ASN A 43 6.99 -9.94 -30.77
C ASN A 43 6.34 -10.83 -29.69
N GLY A 44 5.34 -10.31 -28.98
CA GLY A 44 4.66 -11.02 -27.90
C GLY A 44 5.38 -11.02 -26.55
N MET A 45 6.59 -10.47 -26.45
CA MET A 45 7.35 -10.33 -25.21
C MET A 45 7.21 -8.92 -24.63
N ILE A 46 7.28 -8.80 -23.31
CA ILE A 46 7.22 -7.50 -22.63
C ILE A 46 8.62 -6.88 -22.63
N VAL A 47 8.74 -5.67 -23.17
CA VAL A 47 10.01 -4.90 -23.24
C VAL A 47 9.95 -3.58 -22.47
N GLY A 48 8.81 -3.25 -21.89
CA GLY A 48 8.65 -2.06 -21.08
C GLY A 48 7.38 -2.09 -20.26
N VAL A 49 7.44 -1.49 -19.08
CA VAL A 49 6.33 -1.43 -18.14
C VAL A 49 6.33 -0.06 -17.49
N ASP A 50 5.17 0.57 -17.44
CA ASP A 50 4.95 1.80 -16.69
C ASP A 50 3.66 1.72 -15.89
N SER A 51 3.59 2.45 -14.79
CA SER A 51 2.43 2.44 -13.90
C SER A 51 2.22 3.77 -13.21
N PHE A 52 0.97 4.02 -12.86
CA PHE A 52 0.57 5.14 -12.03
C PHE A 52 -0.59 4.74 -11.11
N PRO A 53 -0.58 5.18 -9.85
CA PRO A 53 0.51 5.89 -9.18
C PRO A 53 1.73 4.97 -8.94
N LYS A 54 2.94 5.52 -9.09
CA LYS A 54 4.19 4.80 -8.78
C LYS A 54 4.45 4.79 -7.28
N LYS A 55 4.46 3.61 -6.67
CA LYS A 55 4.91 3.45 -5.26
C LYS A 55 6.36 3.93 -5.15
N LEU A 56 6.63 4.81 -4.19
CA LEU A 56 7.95 5.41 -4.00
C LEU A 56 9.01 4.34 -3.71
N GLU A 57 8.68 3.37 -2.86
CA GLU A 57 9.55 2.25 -2.45
C GLU A 57 9.95 1.35 -3.63
N MET A 58 9.10 1.24 -4.65
CA MET A 58 9.38 0.43 -5.84
C MET A 58 10.29 1.13 -6.85
N ARG A 59 10.67 2.40 -6.63
CA ARG A 59 11.58 3.08 -7.55
C ARG A 59 12.97 2.47 -7.42
N VAL A 60 13.57 2.11 -8.56
CA VAL A 60 14.90 1.51 -8.65
C VAL A 60 15.94 2.14 -7.71
N GLY A 61 16.02 3.47 -7.63
CA GLY A 61 16.96 4.14 -6.73
C GLY A 61 16.77 3.77 -5.26
N ASN A 62 15.53 3.71 -4.78
CA ASN A 62 15.22 3.36 -3.39
C ASN A 62 15.44 1.87 -3.12
N VAL A 63 15.14 1.01 -4.09
CA VAL A 63 15.45 -0.43 -4.02
C VAL A 63 16.95 -0.64 -3.85
N LEU A 64 17.76 0.06 -4.65
CA LEU A 64 19.22 -0.04 -4.59
C LEU A 64 19.80 0.49 -3.27
N VAL A 65 19.17 1.51 -2.66
CA VAL A 65 19.53 1.97 -1.31
C VAL A 65 19.20 0.90 -0.26
N LYS A 66 18.02 0.31 -0.32
CA LYS A 66 17.60 -0.75 0.64
C LYS A 66 18.44 -2.02 0.54
N GLN A 67 19.00 -2.29 -0.63
CA GLN A 67 19.91 -3.41 -0.87
C GLN A 67 21.37 -3.09 -0.50
N ASP A 68 21.62 -1.92 0.10
CA ASP A 68 22.95 -1.42 0.47
C ASP A 68 23.93 -1.27 -0.71
N TYR A 69 23.45 -1.29 -1.96
CA TYR A 69 24.31 -1.05 -3.14
C TYR A 69 24.78 0.41 -3.20
N ILE A 70 23.94 1.35 -2.77
CA ILE A 70 24.25 2.79 -2.71
C ILE A 70 23.71 3.42 -1.43
N SER A 71 24.33 4.50 -0.99
CA SER A 71 23.78 5.32 0.10
C SER A 71 22.68 6.27 -0.39
N GLU A 72 21.83 6.74 0.52
CA GLU A 72 20.85 7.81 0.24
C GLU A 72 21.52 9.06 -0.34
N GLU A 73 22.71 9.41 0.16
CA GLU A 73 23.47 10.56 -0.33
C GLU A 73 23.91 10.37 -1.79
N MET A 74 24.38 9.17 -2.14
CA MET A 74 24.74 8.82 -3.51
C MET A 74 23.53 8.88 -4.45
N LEU A 75 22.39 8.36 -4.02
CA LEU A 75 21.13 8.45 -4.77
C LEU A 75 20.73 9.92 -4.99
N GLN A 76 20.82 10.76 -3.95
CA GLN A 76 20.48 12.17 -4.05
C GLN A 76 21.36 12.90 -5.07
N ARG A 77 22.68 12.64 -5.07
CA ARG A 77 23.60 13.19 -6.07
C ARG A 77 23.21 12.76 -7.50
N ALA A 78 22.85 11.49 -7.69
CA ALA A 78 22.43 10.98 -8.99
C ALA A 78 21.10 11.61 -9.45
N LEU A 79 20.16 11.83 -8.54
CA LEU A 79 18.90 12.54 -8.82
C LEU A 79 19.13 14.00 -9.23
N ASP A 80 20.10 14.69 -8.62
CA ASP A 80 20.42 16.07 -8.97
C ASP A 80 21.10 16.18 -10.35
N ILE A 81 21.90 15.18 -10.74
CA ILE A 81 22.40 15.05 -12.12
C ILE A 81 21.24 14.81 -13.07
N GLN A 82 20.34 13.87 -12.75
CA GLN A 82 19.16 13.55 -13.57
C GLN A 82 18.31 14.78 -13.86
N LYS A 83 18.04 15.63 -12.85
CA LYS A 83 17.27 16.87 -13.04
C LYS A 83 17.91 17.83 -14.06
N ARG A 84 19.24 17.79 -14.21
CA ARG A 84 20.00 18.69 -15.09
C ARG A 84 20.21 18.11 -16.49
N THR A 85 20.36 16.79 -16.60
CA THR A 85 20.70 16.12 -17.87
C THR A 85 19.53 15.39 -18.52
N ASN A 86 18.45 15.14 -17.77
CA ASN A 86 17.31 14.31 -18.17
C ASN A 86 17.68 12.86 -18.57
N GLN A 87 18.86 12.38 -18.14
CA GLN A 87 19.28 11.00 -18.36
C GLN A 87 18.56 10.04 -17.40
N LYS A 88 18.54 8.74 -17.74
CA LYS A 88 17.94 7.72 -16.86
C LYS A 88 18.80 7.57 -15.59
N ILE A 89 18.16 7.49 -14.43
CA ILE A 89 18.87 7.38 -13.14
C ILE A 89 19.83 6.18 -13.11
N GLY A 90 19.44 5.07 -13.72
CA GLY A 90 20.31 3.88 -13.80
C GLY A 90 21.59 4.13 -14.59
N GLU A 91 21.50 4.83 -15.73
CA GLU A 91 22.68 5.19 -16.54
C GLU A 91 23.64 6.10 -15.77
N ILE A 92 23.10 7.03 -14.98
CA ILE A 92 23.89 7.92 -14.12
C ILE A 92 24.62 7.11 -13.04
N LEU A 93 23.93 6.17 -12.38
CA LEU A 93 24.52 5.32 -11.34
C LEU A 93 25.66 4.44 -11.88
N VAL A 94 25.50 3.88 -13.08
CA VAL A 94 26.60 3.14 -13.77
C VAL A 94 27.75 4.07 -14.13
N ALA A 95 27.46 5.25 -14.71
CA ALA A 95 28.48 6.20 -15.11
C ALA A 95 29.30 6.73 -13.92
N MET A 96 28.69 6.79 -12.73
CA MET A 96 29.36 7.13 -11.48
C MET A 96 30.19 5.98 -10.89
N GLY A 97 30.14 4.79 -11.49
CA GLY A 97 30.83 3.59 -10.99
C GLY A 97 30.24 3.05 -9.68
N LEU A 98 28.98 3.39 -9.37
CA LEU A 98 28.34 3.01 -8.12
C LEU A 98 27.73 1.61 -8.18
N ILE A 99 27.23 1.20 -9.34
CA ILE A 99 26.55 -0.08 -9.55
C ILE A 99 26.89 -0.62 -10.95
N GLU A 100 27.01 -1.94 -11.05
CA GLU A 100 27.18 -2.65 -12.32
C GLU A 100 25.92 -2.59 -13.19
N ARG A 101 26.10 -2.64 -14.51
CA ARG A 101 24.97 -2.51 -15.44
C ARG A 101 23.97 -3.66 -15.25
N GLU A 102 24.49 -4.85 -15.02
CA GLU A 102 23.78 -6.10 -14.86
C GLU A 102 22.81 -6.03 -13.66
N THR A 103 23.27 -5.52 -12.52
CA THR A 103 22.43 -5.33 -11.31
C THR A 103 21.24 -4.41 -11.58
N ILE A 104 21.43 -3.35 -12.37
CA ILE A 104 20.34 -2.43 -12.72
C ILE A 104 19.33 -3.12 -13.65
N ILE A 105 19.82 -3.87 -14.64
CA ILE A 105 18.96 -4.63 -15.56
C ILE A 105 18.10 -5.63 -14.79
N GLU A 106 18.69 -6.38 -13.87
CA GLU A 106 17.96 -7.34 -13.01
C GLU A 106 16.94 -6.64 -12.11
N SER A 107 17.31 -5.54 -11.46
CA SER A 107 16.40 -4.78 -10.60
C SER A 107 15.20 -4.21 -11.38
N LEU A 108 15.44 -3.70 -12.59
CA LEU A 108 14.37 -3.20 -13.46
C LEU A 108 13.47 -4.34 -13.96
N LYS A 109 14.04 -5.51 -14.27
CA LYS A 109 13.27 -6.70 -14.64
C LYS A 109 12.37 -7.16 -13.50
N THR A 110 12.88 -7.26 -12.28
CA THR A 110 12.08 -7.62 -11.09
C THR A 110 10.94 -6.62 -10.87
N GLN A 111 11.21 -5.31 -10.97
CA GLN A 111 10.18 -4.28 -10.88
C GLN A 111 9.11 -4.40 -11.98
N ALA A 112 9.52 -4.67 -13.22
CA ALA A 112 8.60 -4.85 -14.34
C ALA A 112 7.68 -6.05 -14.10
N VAL A 113 8.23 -7.20 -13.68
CA VAL A 113 7.45 -8.40 -13.36
C VAL A 113 6.48 -8.12 -12.20
N GLU A 114 6.92 -7.47 -11.12
CA GLU A 114 6.07 -7.12 -9.98
C GLU A 114 4.86 -6.26 -10.41
N ILE A 115 5.10 -5.25 -11.25
CA ILE A 115 4.02 -4.40 -11.77
C ILE A 115 3.04 -5.23 -12.61
N VAL A 116 3.54 -6.13 -13.48
CA VAL A 116 2.67 -6.99 -14.29
C VAL A 116 1.87 -7.96 -13.42
N LEU A 117 2.49 -8.61 -12.43
CA LEU A 117 1.80 -9.51 -11.50
C LEU A 117 0.71 -8.77 -10.70
N SER A 118 0.92 -7.49 -10.38
CA SER A 118 -0.10 -6.68 -9.71
C SER A 118 -1.42 -6.57 -10.50
N LEU A 119 -1.38 -6.68 -11.84
CA LEU A 119 -2.58 -6.70 -12.69
C LEU A 119 -3.48 -7.90 -12.43
N PHE A 120 -2.91 -9.06 -12.06
CA PHE A 120 -3.67 -10.28 -11.82
C PHE A 120 -4.61 -10.13 -10.61
N LYS A 121 -4.29 -9.20 -9.69
CA LYS A 121 -5.10 -8.86 -8.53
C LYS A 121 -6.32 -7.99 -8.90
N TRP A 122 -6.33 -7.35 -10.08
CA TRP A 122 -7.42 -6.45 -10.49
C TRP A 122 -8.69 -7.24 -10.81
N LYS A 123 -9.79 -6.88 -10.13
CA LYS A 123 -11.11 -7.52 -10.33
C LYS A 123 -11.97 -6.88 -11.42
N GLY A 124 -11.58 -5.69 -11.88
CA GLY A 124 -12.29 -4.91 -12.88
C GLY A 124 -11.43 -3.75 -13.41
N GLY A 125 -11.84 -3.19 -14.53
CA GLY A 125 -11.11 -2.17 -15.25
C GLY A 125 -11.32 -2.30 -16.76
N GLU A 126 -10.69 -1.43 -17.52
CA GLU A 126 -10.68 -1.45 -18.97
C GLU A 126 -9.27 -1.74 -19.48
N TYR A 127 -9.19 -2.23 -20.71
CA TYR A 127 -7.92 -2.37 -21.40
C TYR A 127 -8.02 -1.91 -22.85
N ASN A 128 -6.90 -1.46 -23.40
CA ASN A 128 -6.78 -1.05 -24.79
C ASN A 128 -5.39 -1.43 -25.33
N PHE A 129 -5.36 -2.22 -26.39
CA PHE A 129 -4.13 -2.56 -27.11
C PHE A 129 -4.03 -1.81 -28.43
N LYS A 130 -2.97 -1.00 -28.55
CA LYS A 130 -2.60 -0.33 -29.79
C LYS A 130 -1.47 -1.12 -30.47
N ILE A 131 -1.80 -1.81 -31.56
CA ILE A 131 -0.81 -2.48 -32.42
C ILE A 131 0.12 -1.43 -33.05
N MET A 132 1.41 -1.75 -33.11
CA MET A 132 2.43 -0.92 -33.74
C MET A 132 3.26 -1.77 -34.71
N GLU A 133 3.62 -1.19 -35.86
CA GLU A 133 4.50 -1.83 -36.85
C GLU A 133 5.98 -1.74 -36.45
N TYR A 134 6.36 -0.62 -35.85
CA TYR A 134 7.70 -0.35 -35.35
C TYR A 134 7.64 0.14 -33.91
N LEU A 135 8.59 -0.31 -33.09
CA LEU A 135 8.77 0.14 -31.72
C LEU A 135 10.12 0.87 -31.64
N ASP A 136 10.08 2.11 -31.14
CA ASP A 136 11.29 2.90 -30.88
C ASP A 136 12.13 2.25 -29.77
N GLU A 137 13.43 2.13 -29.98
CA GLU A 137 14.37 1.56 -29.00
C GLU A 137 14.34 2.29 -27.66
N THR A 138 14.04 3.59 -27.65
CA THR A 138 13.91 4.39 -26.42
C THR A 138 12.74 3.97 -25.53
N MET A 139 11.73 3.31 -26.12
CA MET A 139 10.57 2.76 -25.41
C MET A 139 10.90 1.45 -24.68
N LYS A 140 12.00 0.78 -25.04
CA LYS A 140 12.45 -0.41 -24.32
C LYS A 140 13.05 0.01 -22.98
N MET A 141 12.47 -0.52 -21.92
CA MET A 141 12.85 -0.20 -20.54
C MET A 141 13.58 -1.36 -19.88
N VAL A 142 13.32 -2.59 -20.34
CA VAL A 142 13.88 -3.83 -19.82
C VAL A 142 14.21 -4.76 -20.98
N ASP A 143 15.09 -5.72 -20.73
CA ASP A 143 15.30 -6.82 -21.66
C ASP A 143 13.98 -7.59 -21.88
N PRO A 144 13.77 -8.17 -23.08
CA PRO A 144 12.52 -8.87 -23.39
C PRO A 144 12.20 -9.96 -22.37
N ILE A 145 11.03 -9.84 -21.73
CA ILE A 145 10.52 -10.81 -20.78
C ILE A 145 9.50 -11.71 -21.48
N PRO A 146 9.70 -13.04 -21.49
CA PRO A 146 8.70 -13.98 -22.00
C PRO A 146 7.39 -13.83 -21.24
N THR A 147 6.33 -13.49 -21.96
CA THR A 147 5.01 -13.23 -21.36
C THR A 147 4.41 -14.50 -20.74
N ASP A 148 4.66 -15.67 -21.34
CA ASP A 148 4.14 -16.95 -20.87
C ASP A 148 4.63 -17.28 -19.44
N ASN A 149 5.88 -16.96 -19.11
CA ASN A 149 6.44 -17.17 -17.77
C ASN A 149 5.71 -16.31 -16.72
N ILE A 150 5.40 -15.05 -17.06
CA ILE A 150 4.66 -14.16 -16.15
C ILE A 150 3.20 -14.62 -16.02
N ILE A 151 2.59 -15.14 -17.09
CA ILE A 151 1.24 -15.71 -17.04
C ILE A 151 1.22 -16.89 -16.07
N MET A 152 2.15 -17.82 -16.21
CA MET A 152 2.27 -18.97 -15.32
C MET A 152 2.46 -18.54 -13.86
N GLU A 153 3.43 -17.66 -13.60
CA GLU A 153 3.70 -17.14 -12.25
C GLU A 153 2.47 -16.42 -11.66
N GLY A 154 1.78 -15.60 -12.47
CA GLY A 154 0.60 -14.87 -12.03
C GLY A 154 -0.61 -15.76 -11.73
N VAL A 155 -0.81 -16.84 -12.50
CA VAL A 155 -1.87 -17.83 -12.22
C VAL A 155 -1.54 -18.63 -10.96
N GLN A 156 -0.31 -19.15 -10.85
CA GLN A 156 0.15 -19.85 -9.64
C GLN A 156 0.01 -18.96 -8.41
N MET A 157 0.38 -17.69 -8.51
CA MET A 157 0.21 -16.72 -7.44
C MET A 157 -1.25 -16.65 -6.97
N LEU A 158 -2.23 -16.58 -7.88
CA LEU A 158 -3.64 -16.49 -7.51
C LEU A 158 -4.15 -17.76 -6.82
N ASP A 159 -3.73 -18.93 -7.30
CA ASP A 159 -4.19 -20.23 -6.80
C ASP A 159 -3.57 -20.58 -5.44
N GLU A 160 -2.29 -20.23 -5.23
CA GLU A 160 -1.54 -20.57 -4.03
C GLU A 160 -1.69 -19.54 -2.90
N TRP A 161 -2.09 -18.30 -3.22
CA TRP A 161 -2.21 -17.22 -2.24
C TRP A 161 -3.00 -17.60 -0.98
N PRO A 162 -4.14 -18.32 -1.06
CA PRO A 162 -4.89 -18.73 0.13
C PRO A 162 -4.08 -19.63 1.07
N GLN A 163 -3.31 -20.57 0.52
CA GLN A 163 -2.49 -21.53 1.28
C GLN A 163 -1.28 -20.83 1.92
N ILE A 164 -0.67 -19.91 1.18
CA ILE A 164 0.41 -19.06 1.70
C ILE A 164 -0.08 -18.23 2.89
N ARG A 165 -1.27 -17.64 2.79
CA ARG A 165 -1.86 -16.78 3.83
C ARG A 165 -2.29 -17.55 5.07
N GLU A 166 -2.52 -18.85 4.97
CA GLU A 166 -2.79 -19.71 6.13
C GLU A 166 -1.56 -19.81 7.05
N LEU A 167 -0.36 -19.95 6.47
CA LEU A 167 0.90 -20.05 7.22
C LEU A 167 1.57 -18.68 7.49
N ILE A 168 1.32 -17.70 6.63
CA ILE A 168 1.88 -16.34 6.71
C ILE A 168 0.73 -15.32 6.68
N PRO A 169 -0.01 -15.14 7.79
CA PRO A 169 -1.22 -14.33 7.79
C PRO A 169 -0.94 -12.85 7.53
N ASP A 170 0.11 -12.32 8.15
CA ASP A 170 0.47 -10.92 8.09
C ASP A 170 1.94 -10.70 7.68
N ASP A 171 2.20 -9.55 7.09
CA ASP A 171 3.52 -9.13 6.60
C ASP A 171 4.47 -8.67 7.72
N THR A 172 4.00 -8.59 8.96
CA THR A 172 4.82 -8.28 10.14
C THR A 172 5.39 -9.52 10.82
N THR A 173 5.06 -10.72 10.30
CA THR A 173 5.60 -11.99 10.77
C THR A 173 7.12 -11.98 10.67
N ILE A 174 7.80 -12.50 11.68
CA ILE A 174 9.26 -12.62 11.72
C ILE A 174 9.61 -14.12 11.70
N PHE A 175 10.51 -14.48 10.81
CA PHE A 175 11.04 -15.84 10.70
C PHE A 175 12.49 -15.90 11.20
N GLU A 176 12.85 -17.03 11.78
CA GLU A 176 14.22 -17.34 12.16
C GLU A 176 14.62 -18.71 11.60
N PRO A 177 15.92 -18.94 11.30
CA PRO A 177 16.41 -20.24 10.88
C PRO A 177 16.10 -21.30 11.94
N ALA A 178 15.63 -22.45 11.50
CA ALA A 178 15.49 -23.62 12.34
C ALA A 178 16.80 -24.43 12.34
N PRO A 179 17.13 -25.13 13.42
CA PRO A 179 18.25 -26.06 13.43
C PRO A 179 17.96 -27.23 12.49
N VAL A 180 18.65 -27.27 11.34
CA VAL A 180 18.56 -28.35 10.35
C VAL A 180 19.95 -28.90 10.09
N ASP A 181 20.06 -30.21 9.87
CA ASP A 181 21.30 -30.82 9.43
C ASP A 181 21.57 -30.41 7.97
N SER A 182 22.50 -29.47 7.80
CA SER A 182 22.90 -28.92 6.50
C SER A 182 23.55 -29.95 5.56
N THR A 183 23.91 -31.14 6.04
CA THR A 183 24.62 -32.17 5.26
C THR A 183 23.77 -32.73 4.10
N ASN A 184 22.46 -32.54 4.15
CA ASN A 184 21.52 -33.10 3.17
C ASN A 184 20.84 -32.04 2.28
N ILE A 185 21.36 -30.80 2.23
CA ILE A 185 20.78 -29.72 1.42
C ILE A 185 21.43 -29.67 0.05
N GLU A 186 20.62 -29.73 -1.01
CA GLU A 186 21.05 -29.58 -2.41
C GLU A 186 20.38 -28.36 -3.04
N ILE A 187 21.16 -27.52 -3.73
CA ILE A 187 20.63 -26.31 -4.37
C ILE A 187 20.30 -26.64 -5.82
N VAL A 188 19.06 -26.35 -6.22
CA VAL A 188 18.54 -26.57 -7.57
C VAL A 188 18.17 -25.25 -8.23
N GLY A 189 18.17 -25.25 -9.56
CA GLY A 189 17.65 -24.13 -10.35
C GLY A 189 16.16 -23.88 -10.08
N GLU A 190 15.72 -22.64 -10.27
CA GLU A 190 14.34 -22.21 -10.00
C GLU A 190 13.27 -23.00 -10.79
N TYR A 191 13.64 -23.53 -11.95
CA TYR A 191 12.77 -24.29 -12.86
C TYR A 191 13.27 -25.70 -13.13
N GLU A 192 14.25 -26.18 -12.36
CA GLU A 192 14.70 -27.56 -12.46
C GLU A 192 13.67 -28.48 -11.79
N GLU A 193 13.32 -29.56 -12.47
CA GLU A 193 12.47 -30.60 -11.90
C GLU A 193 13.24 -31.23 -10.74
N VAL A 194 12.70 -31.07 -9.53
CA VAL A 194 13.20 -31.81 -8.37
C VAL A 194 12.92 -33.29 -8.65
N PRO A 195 13.91 -34.19 -8.51
CA PRO A 195 13.71 -35.62 -8.72
C PRO A 195 12.51 -36.12 -7.92
N GLU A 196 11.57 -36.82 -8.57
CA GLU A 196 10.41 -37.43 -7.89
C GLU A 196 10.83 -38.53 -6.90
N GLU A 197 12.01 -39.13 -7.11
CA GLU A 197 12.60 -40.06 -6.16
C GLU A 197 13.09 -39.26 -4.95
N GLU A 198 12.30 -39.32 -3.86
CA GLU A 198 12.74 -38.93 -2.52
C GLU A 198 14.01 -39.73 -2.19
N GLU A 199 15.19 -39.21 -2.53
CA GLU A 199 16.41 -39.64 -1.89
C GLU A 199 16.23 -39.37 -0.39
N GLU A 200 15.91 -40.43 0.36
CA GLU A 200 15.48 -40.37 1.77
C GLU A 200 16.36 -39.40 2.57
N GLY A 201 15.78 -38.26 2.95
CA GLY A 201 16.42 -37.26 3.79
C GLY A 201 17.13 -36.09 3.09
N LYS A 202 17.15 -36.02 1.74
CA LYS A 202 17.62 -34.83 1.01
C LYS A 202 16.57 -33.72 0.99
N ILE A 203 17.03 -32.48 1.15
CA ILE A 203 16.21 -31.26 1.07
C ILE A 203 16.71 -30.42 -0.10
N PHE A 204 15.88 -30.26 -1.12
CA PHE A 204 16.19 -29.41 -2.25
C PHE A 204 15.77 -27.97 -1.97
N LEU A 205 16.66 -27.01 -2.16
CA LEU A 205 16.37 -25.58 -2.05
C LEU A 205 16.56 -24.89 -3.39
N THR A 206 15.62 -24.03 -3.77
CA THR A 206 15.81 -23.21 -4.97
C THR A 206 16.84 -22.11 -4.71
N GLU A 207 17.36 -21.51 -5.78
CA GLU A 207 18.21 -20.32 -5.67
C GLU A 207 17.50 -19.17 -4.93
N THR A 208 16.21 -18.96 -5.20
CA THR A 208 15.40 -17.94 -4.50
C THR A 208 15.33 -18.23 -3.00
N GLU A 209 15.02 -19.47 -2.62
CA GLU A 209 14.94 -19.89 -1.22
C GLU A 209 16.29 -19.71 -0.50
N THR A 210 17.38 -20.12 -1.16
CA THR A 210 18.74 -19.99 -0.63
C THR A 210 19.13 -18.53 -0.43
N ASN A 211 18.81 -17.67 -1.40
CA ASN A 211 19.09 -16.24 -1.31
C ASN A 211 18.25 -15.56 -0.22
N LEU A 212 16.99 -15.96 -0.03
CA LEU A 212 16.14 -15.45 1.05
C LEU A 212 16.70 -15.78 2.43
N LEU A 213 17.29 -16.96 2.63
CA LEU A 213 17.87 -17.36 3.92
C LEU A 213 18.95 -16.40 4.44
N LYS A 214 19.67 -15.70 3.55
CA LYS A 214 20.67 -14.67 3.93
C LYS A 214 20.05 -13.53 4.74
N TYR A 215 18.76 -13.28 4.57
CA TYR A 215 18.02 -12.17 5.20
C TYR A 215 17.05 -12.63 6.29
N ILE A 216 16.83 -13.94 6.44
CA ILE A 216 15.97 -14.52 7.49
C ILE A 216 16.81 -14.69 8.75
N ASN A 217 16.77 -13.69 9.63
CA ASN A 217 17.69 -13.55 10.77
C ASN A 217 16.98 -13.41 12.13
N GLY A 218 15.66 -13.62 12.18
CA GLY A 218 14.86 -13.45 13.41
C GLY A 218 14.61 -11.99 13.79
N ARG A 219 14.89 -11.04 12.90
CA ARG A 219 14.64 -9.59 13.07
C ARG A 219 13.82 -9.01 11.92
N ASN A 220 14.20 -9.31 10.68
CA ASN A 220 13.50 -8.83 9.50
C ASN A 220 12.07 -9.42 9.44
N THR A 221 11.09 -8.56 9.22
CA THR A 221 9.70 -8.95 8.94
C THR A 221 9.55 -9.38 7.49
N VAL A 222 8.46 -10.08 7.16
CA VAL A 222 8.13 -10.40 5.76
C VAL A 222 8.06 -9.14 4.90
N ARG A 223 7.52 -8.04 5.44
CA ARG A 223 7.49 -6.74 4.77
C ARG A 223 8.90 -6.27 4.43
N ASP A 224 9.83 -6.32 5.38
CA ASP A 224 11.22 -5.92 5.13
C ASP A 224 11.84 -6.75 3.99
N LEU A 225 11.57 -8.06 3.96
CA LEU A 225 12.06 -8.96 2.91
C LEU A 225 11.48 -8.62 1.52
N VAL A 226 10.20 -8.26 1.43
CA VAL A 226 9.58 -7.79 0.19
C VAL A 226 10.15 -6.43 -0.23
N GLU A 227 10.36 -5.54 0.74
CA GLU A 227 10.87 -4.20 0.52
C GLU A 227 12.33 -4.16 0.08
N LEU A 228 13.12 -5.22 0.30
CA LEU A 228 14.44 -5.37 -0.31
C LEU A 228 14.37 -5.35 -1.83
N GLY A 229 13.24 -5.72 -2.45
CA GLY A 229 13.04 -5.67 -3.90
C GLY A 229 14.00 -6.55 -4.70
N ILE A 230 14.62 -7.55 -4.06
CA ILE A 230 15.48 -8.56 -4.71
C ILE A 230 14.61 -9.49 -5.56
N PHE A 231 13.45 -9.89 -5.01
CA PHE A 231 12.47 -10.76 -5.65
C PHE A 231 11.10 -10.07 -5.68
N THR A 232 10.20 -10.60 -6.50
CA THR A 232 8.78 -10.20 -6.50
C THR A 232 8.14 -10.54 -5.16
N GLU A 233 7.08 -9.83 -4.78
CA GLU A 233 6.33 -10.09 -3.54
C GLU A 233 5.94 -11.56 -3.48
N TYR A 234 5.38 -12.08 -4.58
CA TYR A 234 4.98 -13.48 -4.67
C TYR A 234 6.14 -14.45 -4.43
N LYS A 235 7.31 -14.24 -5.04
CA LYS A 235 8.48 -15.10 -4.84
C LYS A 235 8.98 -15.09 -3.40
N VAL A 236 8.96 -13.94 -2.72
CA VAL A 236 9.30 -13.87 -1.29
C VAL A 236 8.34 -14.74 -0.47
N TYR A 237 7.02 -14.55 -0.66
CA TYR A 237 6.01 -15.31 0.06
C TYR A 237 6.07 -16.81 -0.24
N LYS A 238 6.26 -17.19 -1.50
CA LYS A 238 6.39 -18.59 -1.93
C LYS A 238 7.64 -19.24 -1.33
N GLY A 239 8.78 -18.56 -1.38
CA GLY A 239 10.02 -19.04 -0.78
C GLY A 239 9.89 -19.25 0.73
N LEU A 240 9.30 -18.29 1.44
CA LEU A 240 9.03 -18.43 2.88
C LEU A 240 8.07 -19.60 3.18
N TYR A 241 7.01 -19.74 2.40
CA TYR A 241 6.06 -20.84 2.52
C TYR A 241 6.75 -22.20 2.35
N ASN A 242 7.57 -22.35 1.31
CA ASN A 242 8.31 -23.58 1.06
C ASN A 242 9.33 -23.86 2.18
N LEU A 243 10.09 -22.86 2.60
CA LEU A 243 11.08 -22.99 3.69
C LEU A 243 10.42 -23.40 5.01
N LEU A 244 9.22 -22.91 5.31
CA LEU A 244 8.43 -23.33 6.48
C LEU A 244 8.02 -24.79 6.38
N ARG A 245 7.51 -25.21 5.22
CA ARG A 245 7.09 -26.61 4.99
C ARG A 245 8.25 -27.59 5.05
N LYS A 246 9.42 -27.16 4.57
CA LYS A 246 10.71 -27.89 4.65
C LYS A 246 11.37 -27.80 6.03
N THR A 247 10.70 -27.16 7.00
CA THR A 247 11.18 -26.94 8.38
C THR A 247 12.57 -26.29 8.49
N ILE A 248 13.01 -25.56 7.45
CA ILE A 248 14.27 -24.81 7.41
C ILE A 248 14.17 -23.51 8.22
N ILE A 249 12.97 -22.94 8.29
CA ILE A 249 12.68 -21.76 9.09
C ILE A 249 11.48 -22.02 9.99
N ARG A 250 11.34 -21.21 11.02
CA ARG A 250 10.15 -21.22 11.90
C ARG A 250 9.70 -19.80 12.19
N ALA A 251 8.40 -19.62 12.39
CA ALA A 251 7.85 -18.36 12.87
C ALA A 251 8.38 -18.13 14.29
N LYS A 252 8.97 -16.96 14.51
CA LYS A 252 9.32 -16.52 15.86
C LYS A 252 8.01 -16.30 16.59
N THR A 253 7.71 -17.09 17.62
CA THR A 253 6.49 -16.95 18.42
C THR A 253 6.37 -15.51 18.88
N SER A 254 5.51 -14.74 18.20
CA SER A 254 5.19 -13.41 18.65
C SER A 254 4.47 -13.59 19.98
N THR A 255 5.00 -13.00 21.04
CA THR A 255 4.23 -12.72 22.25
C THR A 255 3.17 -11.68 21.87
N ARG A 256 2.15 -12.09 21.13
CA ARG A 256 0.95 -11.33 20.87
C ARG A 256 -0.14 -11.99 21.68
N VAL A 257 -0.35 -11.47 22.89
CA VAL A 257 -1.70 -11.37 23.42
C VAL A 257 -2.47 -10.62 22.33
N HIS A 258 -3.33 -11.34 21.60
CA HIS A 258 -4.35 -10.71 20.78
C HIS A 258 -5.31 -10.02 21.75
N GLU A 259 -5.02 -8.78 22.15
CA GLU A 259 -6.13 -7.88 22.43
C GLU A 259 -6.73 -7.49 21.08
N PRO A 260 -8.01 -7.78 20.82
CA PRO A 260 -8.64 -7.40 19.56
C PRO A 260 -8.55 -5.88 19.44
N LYS A 261 -8.01 -5.38 18.31
CA LYS A 261 -8.02 -3.95 17.94
C LYS A 261 -9.42 -3.32 18.03
N GLU A 262 -10.47 -4.14 17.99
CA GLU A 262 -11.85 -3.74 18.19
C GLU A 262 -12.11 -3.15 19.59
N VAL A 263 -11.45 -3.64 20.64
CA VAL A 263 -11.63 -3.14 22.02
C VAL A 263 -10.96 -1.78 22.19
N ALA A 264 -9.74 -1.59 21.66
CA ALA A 264 -9.03 -0.31 21.74
C ALA A 264 -9.73 0.79 20.93
N LEU A 265 -10.24 0.49 19.72
CA LEU A 265 -11.01 1.45 18.92
C LEU A 265 -12.35 1.82 19.60
N LEU A 266 -13.00 0.85 20.25
CA LEU A 266 -14.21 1.09 21.03
C LEU A 266 -13.94 1.92 22.29
N GLU A 267 -12.79 1.78 22.92
CA GLU A 267 -12.41 2.62 24.06
C GLU A 267 -12.04 4.05 23.66
N GLU A 268 -11.28 4.24 22.58
CA GLU A 268 -10.97 5.57 22.07
C GLU A 268 -12.23 6.32 21.62
N THR A 269 -13.15 5.64 20.93
CA THR A 269 -14.43 6.23 20.52
C THR A 269 -15.34 6.56 21.71
N LYS A 270 -15.38 5.71 22.74
CA LYS A 270 -16.10 5.99 24.00
C LYS A 270 -15.49 7.18 24.75
N LEU A 271 -14.16 7.28 24.82
CA LEU A 271 -13.47 8.39 25.49
C LEU A 271 -13.72 9.70 24.75
N ALA A 272 -13.65 9.70 23.41
CA ALA A 272 -13.95 10.86 22.58
C ALA A 272 -15.43 11.28 22.68
N ALA A 273 -16.36 10.33 22.72
CA ALA A 273 -17.78 10.60 22.92
C ALA A 273 -18.06 11.21 24.31
N LYS A 274 -17.42 10.69 25.36
CA LYS A 274 -17.54 11.22 26.73
C LYS A 274 -17.04 12.67 26.82
N HIS A 275 -15.92 13.01 26.18
CA HIS A 275 -15.42 14.38 26.14
C HIS A 275 -16.36 15.32 25.37
N ARG A 276 -16.94 14.87 24.25
CA ARG A 276 -17.94 15.66 23.48
C ARG A 276 -19.21 15.92 24.28
N ILE A 277 -19.72 14.91 25.00
CA ILE A 277 -20.90 15.05 25.87
C ILE A 277 -20.62 16.03 27.00
N ASN A 278 -19.48 15.92 27.69
CA ASN A 278 -19.09 16.84 28.75
C ASN A 278 -18.94 18.28 28.24
N PHE A 279 -18.38 18.46 27.04
CA PHE A 279 -18.25 19.77 26.41
C PHE A 279 -19.62 20.39 26.07
N LEU A 280 -20.54 19.60 25.48
CA LEU A 280 -21.90 20.05 25.19
C LEU A 280 -22.68 20.40 26.47
N PHE A 281 -22.50 19.63 27.54
CA PHE A 281 -23.11 19.91 28.83
C PHE A 281 -22.57 21.21 29.45
N ALA A 282 -21.26 21.42 29.42
CA ALA A 282 -20.64 22.67 29.87
C ALA A 282 -21.14 23.88 29.08
N LEU A 283 -21.25 23.76 27.76
CA LEU A 283 -21.80 24.81 26.90
C LEU A 283 -23.25 25.14 27.26
N LEU A 284 -24.08 24.13 27.50
CA LEU A 284 -25.48 24.30 27.89
C LEU A 284 -25.59 25.02 29.24
N VAL A 285 -24.75 24.67 30.22
CA VAL A 285 -24.71 25.35 31.52
C VAL A 285 -24.30 26.83 31.36
N ILE A 286 -23.32 27.13 30.50
CA ILE A 286 -22.90 28.50 30.21
C ILE A 286 -24.03 29.29 29.55
N ILE A 287 -24.74 28.71 28.58
CA ILE A 287 -25.88 29.34 27.91
C ILE A 287 -27.01 29.62 28.92
N LEU A 288 -27.29 28.68 29.83
CA LEU A 288 -28.35 28.82 30.84
C LEU A 288 -27.99 29.91 31.86
N LEU A 289 -26.73 29.98 32.28
CA LEU A 289 -26.20 31.08 33.10
C LEU A 289 -26.27 32.42 32.37
N ALA A 290 -25.92 32.46 31.09
CA ALA A 290 -26.02 33.67 30.27
C ALA A 290 -27.47 34.14 30.11
N MET A 291 -28.43 33.23 29.88
CA MET A 291 -29.86 33.56 29.85
C MET A 291 -30.35 34.10 31.19
N LEU A 292 -29.90 33.53 32.30
CA LEU A 292 -30.27 33.98 33.65
C LEU A 292 -29.70 35.38 33.93
N LEU A 293 -28.45 35.63 33.54
CA LEU A 293 -27.81 36.95 33.61
C LEU A 293 -28.51 37.97 32.70
N ILE A 294 -28.88 37.61 31.47
CA ILE A 294 -29.68 38.48 30.60
C ILE A 294 -31.02 38.78 31.25
N ARG A 295 -31.67 37.82 31.92
CA ARG A 295 -32.94 38.08 32.62
C ARG A 295 -32.80 39.00 33.83
N PHE A 296 -31.69 38.91 34.57
CA PHE A 296 -31.44 39.73 35.76
C PHE A 296 -30.82 41.10 35.46
N PHE A 297 -30.07 41.23 34.36
CA PHE A 297 -29.31 42.43 34.00
C PHE A 297 -29.74 43.06 32.66
N ASN A 298 -30.83 42.62 32.01
CA ASN A 298 -31.36 43.32 30.84
C ASN A 298 -31.84 44.72 31.25
N PRO A 299 -31.22 45.81 30.77
CA PRO A 299 -31.73 47.17 30.98
C PRO A 299 -32.94 47.48 30.08
N LEU A 300 -33.36 46.51 29.26
CA LEU A 300 -34.41 46.63 28.25
C LEU A 300 -35.57 45.64 28.45
N SER A 301 -35.77 45.12 29.67
CA SER A 301 -37.11 44.66 30.05
C SER A 301 -38.01 45.89 30.17
N PRO A 302 -39.09 46.04 29.39
CA PRO A 302 -39.98 47.18 29.55
C PRO A 302 -40.65 47.09 30.92
N PHE A 303 -40.27 48.00 31.82
CA PHE A 303 -41.16 48.49 32.87
C PHE A 303 -42.36 49.15 32.17
N ASN A 304 -43.35 48.36 31.75
CA ASN A 304 -44.71 48.85 31.60
C ASN A 304 -45.31 48.84 33.02
N GLY A 305 -45.74 49.91 33.65
CA GLY A 305 -46.07 51.23 33.15
C GLY A 305 -47.38 51.72 33.75
N GLU A 306 -47.59 51.56 35.07
CA GLU A 306 -48.70 52.18 35.80
C GLU A 306 -48.24 52.59 37.21
N ASN A 307 -47.57 53.74 37.28
CA ASN A 307 -47.62 54.62 38.45
C ASN A 307 -48.69 55.66 38.16
N ILE A 308 -49.93 55.39 38.56
CA ILE A 308 -51.03 56.33 38.49
C ILE A 308 -51.54 56.49 39.94
N LEU A 309 -51.29 57.69 40.49
CA LEU A 309 -52.04 58.30 41.61
C LEU A 309 -51.68 57.89 43.06
N LEU A 310 -50.43 58.10 43.45
CA LEU A 310 -50.08 58.46 44.85
C LEU A 310 -49.69 59.95 44.94
N LYS A 311 -50.27 60.78 44.08
CA LYS A 311 -50.03 62.24 44.01
C LYS A 311 -51.09 63.08 44.73
N ASP A 312 -52.05 62.45 45.40
CA ASP A 312 -53.19 63.14 46.02
C ASP A 312 -53.15 63.13 47.56
N ALA A 313 -51.95 63.18 48.14
CA ALA A 313 -51.77 63.59 49.54
C ALA A 313 -51.72 65.13 49.71
N LEU A 314 -51.98 65.92 48.65
CA LEU A 314 -51.73 67.37 48.68
C LEU A 314 -52.82 68.25 48.04
N TYR A 315 -54.07 67.76 47.97
CA TYR A 315 -55.23 68.64 47.78
C TYR A 315 -56.25 68.44 48.91
N GLU A 316 -56.26 69.42 49.80
CA GLU A 316 -57.44 69.88 50.53
C GLU A 316 -57.93 69.08 51.74
N THR A 317 -57.06 69.11 52.75
CA THR A 317 -57.37 69.42 54.15
C THR A 317 -57.85 70.88 54.36
N VAL A 318 -58.53 71.51 53.39
CA VAL A 318 -58.85 72.97 53.42
C VAL A 318 -60.32 73.33 53.24
N PHE A 319 -61.24 72.42 52.88
CA PHE A 319 -62.68 72.73 52.98
C PHE A 319 -63.29 72.21 54.28
N SER A 320 -63.37 73.17 55.19
CA SER A 320 -64.00 73.18 56.50
C SER A 320 -65.50 72.83 56.50
N ALA A 321 -65.84 71.87 57.37
CA ALA A 321 -66.84 72.00 58.46
C ALA A 321 -68.37 71.99 58.10
N PRO A 322 -69.28 71.83 59.10
CA PRO A 322 -70.46 70.94 59.12
C PRO A 322 -71.76 71.79 58.96
N PRO A 323 -73.02 71.44 59.37
CA PRO A 323 -73.53 70.33 60.20
C PRO A 323 -74.88 69.72 59.77
N GLY A 324 -75.38 68.76 60.56
CA GLY A 324 -76.82 68.76 60.88
C GLY A 324 -77.57 67.42 60.78
N LYS A 325 -77.80 66.86 61.97
CA LYS A 325 -78.92 66.00 62.42
C LYS A 325 -78.92 64.53 62.04
#